data_AF-A0A1Y5JV08-F1
#
_entry.id   AF-A0A1Y5JV08-F1
#
_cell.length_a   1.000
_cell.length_b   1.000
_cell.length_c   1.000
_cell.angle_alpha   90.00
_cell.angle_beta   90.00
_cell.angle_gamma   90.00
#
_symmetry.space_group_name_H-M   'P 1'
#
loop_
_entity.id
_entity.type
_entity.pdbx_description
1 polymer ?
#
loop_
_entity_poly.entity_id
_entity_poly.type
_entity_poly.pdbx_seq_one_letter_code
_entity_poly.pdbx_strand_id
1 'polypeptide(L)'
;MLPLTYFQNMRSVLDKIESTQLNAIDQAARAIAGSLENGGIWHLLDTGHMLMYEGVGRTGGMMAVRPVRIAVDVSNPTRYREADVTRTRKKAFMDEIEGLPAFIVNKSNMLAGDILMIGSVSGINVLPVEMALYARELGLTVIAITAVEYSSFLTSAHKSGKRLFEAADIVVDNCSNVGDTVLHVDELDIGLCPSSGIAASYLFWAIEARVVELLVAAGKKPSIYKSNHMPGAGTHNSEAWATYEKEGY
;
A
#
# COMPACT_ATOMS: atom_id res chain seq x y z
N MET A 1 -5.60 5.73 32.06
CA MET A 1 -4.50 6.48 31.40
C MET A 1 -4.58 6.25 29.90
N LEU A 2 -4.29 7.26 29.07
CA LEU A 2 -4.42 7.18 27.60
C LEU A 2 -3.74 5.95 26.97
N PRO A 3 -2.54 5.50 27.42
CA PRO A 3 -1.93 4.29 26.84
C PRO A 3 -2.77 3.01 26.99
N LEU A 4 -3.48 2.83 28.11
CA LEU A 4 -4.33 1.64 28.32
C LEU A 4 -5.55 1.66 27.39
N THR A 5 -6.17 2.84 27.23
CA THR A 5 -7.28 3.05 26.29
C THR A 5 -6.82 2.84 24.85
N TYR A 6 -5.61 3.31 24.50
CA TYR A 6 -5.02 3.08 23.18
C TYR A 6 -4.83 1.60 22.89
N PHE A 7 -4.25 0.84 23.83
CA PHE A 7 -4.06 -0.60 23.65
C PHE A 7 -5.37 -1.35 23.46
N GLN A 8 -6.42 -0.97 24.21
CA GLN A 8 -7.75 -1.54 24.06
C GLN A 8 -8.35 -1.20 22.69
N ASN A 9 -8.33 0.07 22.30
CA ASN A 9 -8.96 0.53 21.06
C ASN A 9 -8.23 0.00 19.82
N MET A 10 -6.89 -0.02 19.84
CA MET A 10 -6.11 -0.62 18.75
C MET A 10 -6.37 -2.13 18.66
N ARG A 11 -6.50 -2.83 19.80
CA ARG A 11 -6.86 -4.26 19.78
C ARG A 11 -8.22 -4.48 19.13
N SER A 12 -9.22 -3.66 19.45
CA SER A 12 -10.54 -3.74 18.80
C SER A 12 -10.47 -3.58 17.27
N VAL A 13 -9.56 -2.73 16.76
CA VAL A 13 -9.32 -2.62 15.30
C VAL A 13 -8.75 -3.93 14.75
N LEU A 14 -7.75 -4.52 15.42
CA LEU A 14 -7.16 -5.79 14.99
C LEU A 14 -8.15 -6.97 15.09
N ASP A 15 -8.94 -7.04 16.15
CA ASP A 15 -9.99 -8.06 16.33
C ASP A 15 -11.05 -7.95 15.21
N LYS A 16 -11.40 -6.72 14.79
CA LYS A 16 -12.30 -6.48 13.66
C LYS A 16 -11.68 -6.94 12.35
N ILE A 17 -10.39 -6.68 12.13
CA ILE A 17 -9.67 -7.20 10.96
C ILE A 17 -9.73 -8.74 10.93
N GLU A 18 -9.36 -9.40 12.02
CA GLU A 18 -9.32 -10.86 12.10
C GLU A 18 -10.69 -11.49 11.87
N SER A 19 -11.75 -10.91 12.41
CA SER A 19 -13.11 -11.43 12.28
C SER A 19 -13.78 -11.15 10.94
N THR A 20 -13.29 -10.18 10.14
CA THR A 20 -13.98 -9.74 8.91
C THR A 20 -13.16 -9.87 7.63
N GLN A 21 -11.83 -9.83 7.70
CA GLN A 21 -10.97 -9.69 6.52
C GLN A 21 -10.31 -10.99 6.06
N LEU A 22 -10.49 -12.11 6.76
CA LEU A 22 -9.83 -13.38 6.41
C LEU A 22 -10.11 -13.82 4.96
N ASN A 23 -11.34 -13.62 4.47
CA ASN A 23 -11.68 -13.95 3.09
C ASN A 23 -11.00 -13.02 2.08
N ALA A 24 -10.95 -11.71 2.34
CA ALA A 24 -10.24 -10.75 1.49
C ALA A 24 -8.73 -11.01 1.47
N ILE A 25 -8.14 -11.38 2.61
CA ILE A 25 -6.74 -11.79 2.74
C ILE A 25 -6.46 -13.04 1.88
N ASP A 26 -7.30 -14.08 1.95
CA ASP A 26 -7.13 -15.29 1.13
C ASP A 26 -7.30 -14.99 -0.38
N GLN A 27 -8.26 -14.14 -0.76
CA GLN A 27 -8.42 -13.70 -2.15
C GLN A 27 -7.19 -12.94 -2.66
N ALA A 28 -6.70 -11.96 -1.90
CA ALA A 28 -5.50 -11.20 -2.22
C ALA A 28 -4.28 -12.12 -2.37
N ALA A 29 -4.07 -13.03 -1.41
CA ALA A 29 -2.96 -13.95 -1.41
C ALA A 29 -3.00 -14.94 -2.59
N ARG A 30 -4.19 -15.43 -2.97
CA ARG A 30 -4.36 -16.29 -4.16
C ARG A 30 -4.06 -15.55 -5.46
N ALA A 31 -4.53 -14.31 -5.58
CA ALA A 31 -4.21 -13.48 -6.75
C ALA A 31 -2.70 -13.26 -6.87
N ILE A 32 -2.04 -12.91 -5.76
CA ILE A 32 -0.58 -12.73 -5.70
C ILE A 32 0.16 -14.02 -6.03
N ALA A 33 -0.13 -15.12 -5.34
CA ALA A 33 0.54 -16.40 -5.59
C ALA A 33 0.36 -16.84 -7.05
N GLY A 34 -0.86 -16.77 -7.59
CA GLY A 34 -1.13 -17.10 -8.98
C GLY A 34 -0.40 -16.19 -9.98
N SER A 35 -0.29 -14.89 -9.70
CA SER A 35 0.52 -13.97 -10.52
C SER A 35 1.99 -14.38 -10.51
N LEU A 36 2.58 -14.60 -9.33
CA LEU A 36 3.99 -14.95 -9.19
C LEU A 36 4.32 -16.30 -9.84
N GLU A 37 3.45 -17.30 -9.71
CA GLU A 37 3.62 -18.61 -10.37
C GLU A 37 3.59 -18.53 -11.90
N ASN A 38 2.94 -17.51 -12.45
CA ASN A 38 2.87 -17.23 -13.88
C ASN A 38 3.91 -16.21 -14.35
N GLY A 39 4.89 -15.86 -13.51
CA GLY A 39 5.96 -14.93 -13.83
C GLY A 39 5.57 -13.44 -13.79
N GLY A 40 4.41 -13.11 -13.23
CA GLY A 40 4.00 -11.74 -12.96
C GLY A 40 4.67 -11.18 -11.71
N ILE A 41 4.49 -9.87 -11.47
CA ILE A 41 5.13 -9.12 -10.39
C ILE A 41 4.12 -8.61 -9.36
N TRP A 42 4.49 -8.66 -8.08
CA TRP A 42 3.73 -8.04 -7.00
C TRP A 42 4.23 -6.61 -6.75
N HIS A 43 3.58 -5.64 -7.39
CA HIS A 43 3.87 -4.21 -7.21
C HIS A 43 3.18 -3.67 -5.95
N LEU A 44 3.87 -2.83 -5.19
CA LEU A 44 3.33 -2.07 -4.07
C LEU A 44 3.45 -0.57 -4.35
N LEU A 45 2.32 0.12 -4.43
CA LEU A 45 2.22 1.57 -4.40
C LEU A 45 1.64 1.96 -3.04
N ASP A 46 2.27 2.92 -2.36
CA ASP A 46 1.75 3.46 -1.10
C ASP A 46 1.63 4.98 -1.24
N THR A 47 0.40 5.47 -1.17
CA THR A 47 0.11 6.89 -0.98
C THR A 47 -0.25 7.18 0.48
N GLY A 48 -0.23 6.16 1.33
CA GLY A 48 -0.38 6.27 2.77
C GLY A 48 0.93 6.63 3.45
N HIS A 49 1.04 6.28 4.74
CA HIS A 49 2.08 6.83 5.60
C HIS A 49 3.34 5.96 5.74
N MET A 50 3.25 4.64 5.58
CA MET A 50 4.38 3.76 5.94
C MET A 50 4.44 2.38 5.28
N LEU A 51 3.40 1.93 4.58
CA LEU A 51 3.32 0.55 4.11
C LEU A 51 4.47 0.21 3.15
N MET A 52 4.89 1.16 2.31
CA MET A 52 6.07 1.01 1.44
C MET A 52 7.35 0.69 2.23
N TYR A 53 7.52 1.29 3.40
CA TYR A 53 8.71 1.11 4.24
C TYR A 53 8.63 -0.14 5.11
N GLU A 54 7.42 -0.62 5.38
CA GLU A 54 7.21 -1.84 6.17
C GLU A 54 7.21 -3.10 5.31
N GLY A 55 6.63 -3.05 4.11
CA GLY A 55 6.49 -4.23 3.25
C GLY A 55 7.68 -4.51 2.32
N VAL A 56 8.60 -3.56 2.13
CA VAL A 56 9.67 -3.71 1.12
C VAL A 56 11.04 -3.77 1.77
N GLY A 57 11.82 -4.81 1.42
CA GLY A 57 13.23 -4.91 1.82
C GLY A 57 13.44 -5.19 3.31
N ARG A 58 12.41 -5.67 4.02
CA ARG A 58 12.44 -5.97 5.45
C ARG A 58 12.72 -7.45 5.70
N THR A 59 13.39 -7.74 6.81
CA THR A 59 13.60 -9.11 7.29
C THR A 59 12.27 -9.84 7.41
N GLY A 60 12.21 -11.09 6.94
CA GLY A 60 10.99 -11.89 6.91
C GLY A 60 10.13 -11.63 5.69
N GLY A 61 10.33 -10.49 5.01
CA GLY A 61 9.63 -10.11 3.79
C GLY A 61 10.03 -10.93 2.57
N MET A 62 9.07 -11.12 1.67
CA MET A 62 9.32 -11.64 0.33
C MET A 62 10.09 -10.63 -0.51
N MET A 63 11.11 -11.11 -1.21
CA MET A 63 11.81 -10.32 -2.23
C MET A 63 10.91 -9.99 -3.42
N ALA A 64 9.79 -10.70 -3.57
CA ALA A 64 8.84 -10.49 -4.67
C ALA A 64 8.10 -9.15 -4.62
N VAL A 65 8.06 -8.48 -3.47
CA VAL A 65 7.36 -7.19 -3.33
C VAL A 65 8.20 -6.08 -3.96
N ARG A 66 7.69 -5.51 -5.04
CA ARG A 66 8.41 -4.50 -5.84
C ARG A 66 7.79 -3.11 -5.64
N PRO A 67 8.59 -2.12 -5.19
CA PRO A 67 8.07 -0.81 -4.86
C PRO A 67 7.83 0.03 -6.13
N VAL A 68 6.64 0.61 -6.25
CA VAL A 68 6.33 1.66 -7.23
C VAL A 68 6.68 3.01 -6.59
N ARG A 69 7.92 3.47 -6.82
CA ARG A 69 8.39 4.76 -6.28
C ARG A 69 8.24 5.87 -7.31
N ILE A 70 7.60 6.96 -6.89
CA ILE A 70 7.37 8.15 -7.72
C ILE A 70 8.06 9.31 -7.05
N ALA A 71 8.92 10.01 -7.78
CA ALA A 71 9.59 11.21 -7.32
C ALA A 71 9.41 12.32 -8.37
N VAL A 72 8.80 13.43 -7.97
CA VAL A 72 8.64 14.63 -8.79
C VAL A 72 9.36 15.77 -8.08
N ASP A 73 10.48 16.20 -8.64
CA ASP A 73 11.26 17.34 -8.14
C ASP A 73 11.20 18.50 -9.13
N VAL A 74 10.93 19.70 -8.62
CA VAL A 74 10.90 20.93 -9.41
C VAL A 74 11.84 21.95 -8.77
N SER A 75 13.05 22.05 -9.31
CA SER A 75 14.05 23.04 -8.91
C SER A 75 14.11 24.16 -9.96
N ASN A 76 13.79 25.39 -9.55
CA ASN A 76 13.88 26.58 -10.40
C ASN A 76 14.61 27.71 -9.66
N PRO A 77 15.95 27.72 -9.65
CA PRO A 77 16.73 28.70 -8.91
C PRO A 77 16.70 30.07 -9.62
N THR A 78 15.60 30.79 -9.45
CA THR A 78 15.45 32.17 -9.93
C THR A 78 15.81 33.16 -8.83
N ARG A 79 16.42 34.30 -9.21
CA ARG A 79 16.56 35.45 -8.30
C ARG A 79 15.21 35.88 -7.74
N TYR A 80 15.21 36.41 -6.53
CA TYR A 80 14.04 37.01 -5.91
C TYR A 80 13.38 38.08 -6.82
N ARG A 81 12.05 38.06 -6.88
CA ARG A 81 11.22 39.05 -7.55
C ARG A 81 10.14 39.51 -6.57
N GLU A 82 9.87 40.82 -6.46
CA GLU A 82 8.84 41.35 -5.54
C GLU A 82 7.45 40.74 -5.79
N ALA A 83 7.13 40.44 -7.04
CA ALA A 83 5.89 39.76 -7.43
C ALA A 83 5.76 38.32 -6.86
N ASP A 84 6.83 37.69 -6.38
CA ASP A 84 6.76 36.38 -5.73
C ASP A 84 6.21 36.46 -4.29
N VAL A 85 6.25 37.63 -3.65
CA VAL A 85 5.75 37.83 -2.28
C VAL A 85 4.24 37.97 -2.25
N THR A 86 3.66 38.62 -3.26
CA THR A 86 2.21 38.83 -3.37
C THR A 86 1.48 37.65 -4.01
N ARG A 87 2.21 36.70 -4.60
CA ARG A 87 1.63 35.53 -5.27
C ARG A 87 1.32 34.42 -4.27
N THR A 88 0.05 34.22 -3.96
CA THR A 88 -0.42 32.99 -3.29
C THR A 88 -0.22 31.80 -4.23
N ARG A 89 0.82 30.98 -3.98
CA ARG A 89 1.01 29.73 -4.72
C ARG A 89 0.02 28.70 -4.18
N LYS A 90 -0.85 28.16 -5.05
CA LYS A 90 -1.62 26.96 -4.71
C LYS A 90 -0.62 25.84 -4.43
N LYS A 91 -0.71 25.22 -3.25
CA LYS A 91 0.02 23.97 -2.99
C LYS A 91 -0.57 22.91 -3.93
N ALA A 92 0.28 22.20 -4.65
CA ALA A 92 -0.11 21.07 -5.46
C ALA A 92 0.53 19.84 -4.83
N PHE A 93 -0.30 18.84 -4.50
CA PHE A 93 0.20 17.56 -4.04
C PHE A 93 0.26 16.60 -5.22
N MET A 94 1.23 15.68 -5.19
CA MET A 94 1.45 14.73 -6.30
C MET A 94 0.21 13.88 -6.59
N ASP A 95 -0.56 13.58 -5.55
CA ASP A 95 -1.77 12.77 -5.63
C ASP A 95 -3.00 13.50 -6.21
N GLU A 96 -2.89 14.79 -6.46
CA GLU A 96 -3.90 15.64 -7.11
C GLU A 96 -3.61 15.86 -8.61
N ILE A 97 -2.45 15.44 -9.12
CA ILE A 97 -2.03 15.74 -10.48
C ILE A 97 -2.76 14.82 -11.47
N GLU A 98 -3.73 15.37 -12.20
CA GLU A 98 -4.41 14.68 -13.29
C GLU A 98 -3.42 14.24 -14.39
N GLY A 99 -3.60 13.03 -14.92
CA GLY A 99 -2.77 12.48 -16.00
C GLY A 99 -1.40 11.96 -15.54
N LEU A 100 -0.93 12.31 -14.35
CA LEU A 100 0.27 11.69 -13.77
C LEU A 100 0.14 10.17 -13.62
N PRO A 101 -1.00 9.60 -13.18
CA PRO A 101 -1.17 8.15 -13.08
C PRO A 101 -0.98 7.42 -14.40
N ALA A 102 -1.56 7.95 -15.49
CA ALA A 102 -1.35 7.42 -16.83
C ALA A 102 0.13 7.48 -17.24
N PHE A 103 0.83 8.58 -16.93
CA PHE A 103 2.27 8.68 -17.18
C PHE A 103 3.06 7.63 -16.39
N ILE A 104 2.77 7.45 -15.10
CA ILE A 104 3.45 6.47 -14.23
C ILE A 104 3.29 5.07 -14.79
N VAL A 105 2.04 4.67 -15.07
CA VAL A 105 1.73 3.34 -15.59
C VAL A 105 2.46 3.10 -16.92
N ASN A 106 2.38 4.02 -17.88
CA ASN A 106 3.06 3.90 -19.18
C ASN A 106 4.60 3.97 -19.10
N LYS A 107 5.15 4.54 -18.02
CA LYS A 107 6.60 4.61 -17.79
C LYS A 107 7.14 3.44 -16.98
N SER A 108 6.26 2.71 -16.30
CA SER A 108 6.60 1.54 -15.50
C SER A 108 6.82 0.29 -16.35
N ASN A 109 7.28 -0.79 -15.72
CA ASN A 109 7.37 -2.12 -16.34
C ASN A 109 6.18 -3.01 -15.92
N MET A 110 5.05 -2.43 -15.56
CA MET A 110 3.83 -3.18 -15.25
C MET A 110 3.30 -3.86 -16.51
N LEU A 111 2.93 -5.13 -16.39
CA LEU A 111 2.38 -5.93 -17.49
C LEU A 111 1.07 -6.60 -17.08
N ALA A 112 0.26 -6.97 -18.08
CA ALA A 112 -0.94 -7.76 -17.87
C ALA A 112 -0.60 -9.05 -17.10
N GLY A 113 -1.40 -9.38 -16.09
CA GLY A 113 -1.15 -10.51 -15.19
C GLY A 113 -0.38 -10.15 -13.91
N ASP A 114 0.23 -8.97 -13.82
CA ASP A 114 0.83 -8.48 -12.56
C ASP A 114 -0.24 -8.13 -11.51
N ILE A 115 0.20 -8.01 -10.26
CA ILE A 115 -0.57 -7.45 -9.15
C ILE A 115 -0.12 -6.02 -8.89
N LEU A 116 -1.07 -5.11 -8.74
CA LEU A 116 -0.84 -3.80 -8.14
C LEU A 116 -1.57 -3.70 -6.80
N MET A 117 -0.82 -3.76 -5.70
CA MET A 117 -1.32 -3.45 -4.37
C MET A 117 -1.17 -1.95 -4.11
N ILE A 118 -2.27 -1.29 -3.70
CA ILE A 118 -2.31 0.14 -3.41
C ILE A 118 -2.70 0.35 -1.95
N GLY A 119 -1.79 0.93 -1.16
CA GLY A 119 -2.05 1.45 0.18
C GLY A 119 -2.51 2.90 0.12
N SER A 120 -3.73 3.18 0.60
CA SER A 120 -4.24 4.54 0.73
C SER A 120 -5.34 4.60 1.79
N VAL A 121 -5.17 5.42 2.83
CA VAL A 121 -6.12 5.43 3.96
C VAL A 121 -7.50 5.91 3.50
N SER A 122 -7.59 7.11 2.92
CA SER A 122 -8.85 7.68 2.43
C SER A 122 -9.21 7.20 1.02
N GLY A 123 -8.21 6.94 0.16
CA GLY A 123 -8.45 6.47 -1.20
C GLY A 123 -9.27 7.42 -2.08
N ILE A 124 -9.32 8.72 -1.77
CA ILE A 124 -10.20 9.69 -2.47
C ILE A 124 -9.49 10.51 -3.55
N ASN A 125 -8.16 10.60 -3.51
CA ASN A 125 -7.39 11.46 -4.40
C ASN A 125 -7.19 10.84 -5.79
N VAL A 126 -6.79 11.67 -6.75
CA VAL A 126 -6.67 11.29 -8.16
C VAL A 126 -5.69 10.13 -8.34
N LEU A 127 -4.51 10.20 -7.72
CA LEU A 127 -3.46 9.19 -7.89
C LEU A 127 -3.88 7.76 -7.53
N PRO A 128 -4.33 7.44 -6.30
CA PRO A 128 -4.69 6.06 -5.98
C PRO A 128 -5.86 5.54 -6.84
N VAL A 129 -6.84 6.38 -7.16
CA VAL A 129 -8.02 5.99 -7.94
C VAL A 129 -7.67 5.75 -9.41
N GLU A 130 -6.99 6.70 -10.08
CA GLU A 130 -6.62 6.53 -11.48
C GLU A 130 -5.56 5.43 -11.65
N MET A 131 -4.62 5.26 -10.72
CA MET A 131 -3.67 4.13 -10.77
C MET A 131 -4.41 2.79 -10.78
N ALA A 132 -5.43 2.63 -9.92
CA ALA A 132 -6.25 1.44 -9.89
C ALA A 132 -6.99 1.22 -11.22
N LEU A 133 -7.64 2.25 -11.75
CA LEU A 133 -8.40 2.14 -13.00
C LEU A 133 -7.49 1.79 -14.20
N TYR A 134 -6.36 2.49 -14.37
CA TYR A 134 -5.44 2.24 -15.48
C TYR A 134 -4.75 0.89 -15.37
N ALA A 135 -4.34 0.47 -14.17
CA ALA A 135 -3.73 -0.84 -13.98
C ALA A 135 -4.68 -1.96 -14.40
N ARG A 136 -5.98 -1.84 -14.07
CA ARG A 136 -7.01 -2.80 -14.48
C ARG A 136 -7.23 -2.79 -15.99
N GLU A 137 -7.24 -1.62 -16.61
CA GLU A 137 -7.32 -1.50 -18.08
C GLU A 137 -6.14 -2.19 -18.78
N LEU A 138 -4.96 -2.18 -18.16
CA LEU A 138 -3.78 -2.94 -18.63
C LEU A 138 -3.83 -4.44 -18.33
N GLY A 139 -4.82 -4.91 -17.57
CA GLY A 139 -4.95 -6.33 -17.22
C GLY A 139 -4.21 -6.74 -15.94
N LEU A 140 -3.84 -5.80 -15.07
CA LEU A 140 -3.38 -6.10 -13.72
C LEU A 140 -4.58 -6.38 -12.82
N THR A 141 -4.38 -7.23 -11.80
CA THR A 141 -5.32 -7.32 -10.69
C THR A 141 -4.95 -6.29 -9.63
N VAL A 142 -5.91 -5.45 -9.23
CA VAL A 142 -5.67 -4.40 -8.24
C VAL A 142 -6.20 -4.79 -6.87
N ILE A 143 -5.32 -4.69 -5.86
CA ILE A 143 -5.64 -4.94 -4.44
C ILE A 143 -5.56 -3.61 -3.70
N ALA A 144 -6.63 -3.18 -3.05
CA ALA A 144 -6.64 -1.98 -2.22
C ALA A 144 -6.54 -2.34 -0.73
N ILE A 145 -5.59 -1.73 -0.02
CA ILE A 145 -5.59 -1.68 1.45
C ILE A 145 -5.99 -0.25 1.85
N THR A 146 -7.19 -0.11 2.42
CA THR A 146 -7.81 1.20 2.70
C THR A 146 -8.74 1.15 3.91
N ALA A 147 -9.13 2.31 4.43
CA ALA A 147 -10.13 2.41 5.50
C ALA A 147 -11.51 2.57 4.88
N VAL A 148 -12.25 1.48 4.68
CA VAL A 148 -13.51 1.51 3.91
C VAL A 148 -14.54 2.44 4.55
N GLU A 149 -14.65 2.44 5.88
CA GLU A 149 -15.53 3.34 6.62
C GLU A 149 -15.17 4.82 6.37
N TYR A 150 -13.89 5.17 6.52
CA TYR A 150 -13.43 6.54 6.35
C TYR A 150 -13.50 6.99 4.88
N SER A 151 -13.09 6.13 3.96
CA SER A 151 -13.20 6.38 2.52
C SER A 151 -14.66 6.60 2.12
N SER A 152 -15.59 5.82 2.67
CA SER A 152 -17.02 5.94 2.39
C SER A 152 -17.63 7.26 2.87
N PHE A 153 -17.11 7.82 3.97
CA PHE A 153 -17.54 9.11 4.52
C PHE A 153 -17.11 10.31 3.66
N LEU A 154 -16.02 10.17 2.91
CA LEU A 154 -15.42 11.26 2.15
C LEU A 154 -15.95 11.34 0.72
N THR A 155 -15.95 12.56 0.17
CA THR A 155 -16.22 12.81 -1.25
C THR A 155 -14.97 12.54 -2.08
N SER A 156 -15.12 11.78 -3.17
CA SER A 156 -14.02 11.55 -4.12
C SER A 156 -13.57 12.87 -4.78
N ALA A 157 -12.26 13.04 -4.90
CA ALA A 157 -11.66 14.11 -5.70
C ALA A 157 -11.42 13.69 -7.16
N HIS A 158 -11.62 12.41 -7.50
CA HIS A 158 -11.49 11.92 -8.86
C HIS A 158 -12.76 12.17 -9.68
N LYS A 159 -12.59 12.55 -10.95
CA LYS A 159 -13.68 12.87 -11.90
C LYS A 159 -14.73 11.77 -12.09
N SER A 160 -14.39 10.50 -11.83
CA SER A 160 -15.35 9.40 -11.92
C SER A 160 -16.28 9.29 -10.71
N GLY A 161 -16.04 10.08 -9.65
CA GLY A 161 -16.74 9.97 -8.37
C GLY A 161 -16.37 8.72 -7.54
N LYS A 162 -15.48 7.86 -8.05
CA LYS A 162 -15.07 6.63 -7.37
C LYS A 162 -13.99 6.91 -6.33
N ARG A 163 -13.97 6.08 -5.29
CA ARG A 163 -12.88 5.94 -4.32
C ARG A 163 -12.08 4.69 -4.64
N LEU A 164 -10.90 4.54 -4.02
CA LEU A 164 -10.00 3.43 -4.31
C LEU A 164 -10.68 2.05 -4.15
N PHE A 165 -11.46 1.86 -3.09
CA PHE A 165 -12.17 0.59 -2.86
C PHE A 165 -13.23 0.28 -3.94
N GLU A 166 -13.70 1.28 -4.67
CA GLU A 166 -14.65 1.12 -5.79
C GLU A 166 -13.93 0.95 -7.15
N ALA A 167 -12.62 1.23 -7.17
CA ALA A 167 -11.76 1.13 -8.34
C ALA A 167 -10.95 -0.17 -8.38
N ALA A 168 -10.70 -0.82 -7.23
CA ALA A 168 -9.94 -2.06 -7.10
C ALA A 168 -10.79 -3.33 -7.40
N ASP A 169 -10.11 -4.45 -7.67
CA ASP A 169 -10.74 -5.77 -7.82
C ASP A 169 -10.93 -6.47 -6.47
N ILE A 170 -9.93 -6.32 -5.58
CA ILE A 170 -9.94 -6.89 -4.23
C ILE A 170 -9.75 -5.76 -3.23
N VAL A 171 -10.60 -5.71 -2.22
CA VAL A 171 -10.54 -4.71 -1.14
C VAL A 171 -10.24 -5.40 0.17
N VAL A 172 -9.21 -4.93 0.85
CA VAL A 172 -8.83 -5.35 2.20
C VAL A 172 -9.00 -4.14 3.10
N ASP A 173 -10.04 -4.18 3.95
CA ASP A 173 -10.36 -3.08 4.85
C ASP A 173 -9.40 -3.08 6.05
N ASN A 174 -8.67 -1.99 6.26
CA ASN A 174 -7.84 -1.81 7.46
C ASN A 174 -8.66 -1.50 8.72
N CYS A 175 -9.98 -1.37 8.57
CA CYS A 175 -10.95 -1.20 9.66
C CYS A 175 -10.74 0.04 10.52
N SER A 176 -9.95 1.01 10.07
CA SER A 176 -9.84 2.32 10.70
C SER A 176 -11.17 3.09 10.59
N ASN A 177 -11.49 3.83 11.64
CA ASN A 177 -12.70 4.64 11.73
C ASN A 177 -12.59 5.93 10.90
N VAL A 178 -13.72 6.63 10.78
CA VAL A 178 -13.73 8.02 10.27
C VAL A 178 -12.77 8.89 11.08
N GLY A 179 -11.85 9.55 10.37
CA GLY A 179 -10.83 10.41 10.98
C GLY A 179 -9.55 9.69 11.38
N ASP A 180 -9.48 8.36 11.28
CA ASP A 180 -8.30 7.54 11.59
C ASP A 180 -7.65 7.92 12.93
N THR A 181 -8.42 7.81 14.01
CA THR A 181 -7.95 8.14 15.36
C THR A 181 -8.60 7.20 16.36
N VAL A 182 -7.81 6.63 17.28
CA VAL A 182 -8.30 5.66 18.28
C VAL A 182 -8.37 6.23 19.69
N LEU A 183 -7.98 7.49 19.90
CA LEU A 183 -8.08 8.18 21.17
C LEU A 183 -8.79 9.52 20.99
N HIS A 184 -9.52 9.92 22.04
CA HIS A 184 -10.14 11.24 22.15
C HIS A 184 -9.75 11.89 23.48
N VAL A 185 -9.53 13.19 23.46
CA VAL A 185 -9.23 14.01 24.64
C VAL A 185 -10.16 15.23 24.58
N ASP A 186 -11.13 15.27 25.51
CA ASP A 186 -12.20 16.26 25.52
C ASP A 186 -11.66 17.71 25.53
N GLU A 187 -10.56 17.95 26.24
CA GLU A 187 -9.95 19.29 26.33
C GLU A 187 -9.31 19.76 25.03
N LEU A 188 -9.03 18.85 24.08
CA LEU A 188 -8.44 19.17 22.79
C LEU A 188 -9.45 19.18 21.65
N ASP A 189 -10.67 18.64 21.87
CA ASP A 189 -11.74 18.50 20.86
C ASP A 189 -11.27 17.85 19.54
N ILE A 190 -10.26 16.96 19.63
CA ILE A 190 -9.68 16.25 18.49
C ILE A 190 -9.40 14.78 18.82
N GLY A 191 -9.47 13.95 17.78
CA GLY A 191 -8.94 12.59 17.83
C GLY A 191 -7.42 12.57 17.69
N LEU A 192 -6.78 11.54 18.25
CA LEU A 192 -5.34 11.30 18.12
C LEU A 192 -5.03 9.80 18.02
N CYS A 193 -3.76 9.49 17.74
CA CYS A 193 -3.23 8.14 17.58
C CYS A 193 -3.94 7.36 16.44
N PRO A 194 -3.46 7.50 15.19
CA PRO A 194 -4.04 6.77 14.07
C PRO A 194 -3.82 5.26 14.16
N SER A 195 -4.76 4.51 13.57
CA SER A 195 -4.71 3.04 13.53
C SER A 195 -4.26 2.51 12.17
N SER A 196 -4.51 3.28 11.10
CA SER A 196 -4.41 2.79 9.71
C SER A 196 -3.04 2.25 9.35
N GLY A 197 -1.95 2.86 9.84
CA GLY A 197 -0.59 2.40 9.56
C GLY A 197 -0.28 1.02 10.16
N ILE A 198 -0.66 0.81 11.43
CA ILE A 198 -0.48 -0.48 12.11
C ILE A 198 -1.39 -1.52 11.47
N ALA A 199 -2.65 -1.17 11.23
CA ALA A 199 -3.64 -2.05 10.62
C ALA A 199 -3.23 -2.49 9.20
N ALA A 200 -2.78 -1.56 8.35
CA ALA A 200 -2.31 -1.87 7.00
C ALA A 200 -1.07 -2.78 7.03
N SER A 201 -0.13 -2.53 7.95
CA SER A 201 1.04 -3.39 8.15
C SER A 201 0.64 -4.79 8.60
N TYR A 202 -0.29 -4.88 9.55
CA TYR A 202 -0.81 -6.15 10.06
C TYR A 202 -1.44 -7.00 8.95
N LEU A 203 -2.29 -6.37 8.13
CA LEU A 203 -2.91 -6.99 6.96
C LEU A 203 -1.90 -7.44 5.92
N PHE A 204 -0.92 -6.59 5.58
CA PHE A 204 0.11 -6.93 4.60
C PHE A 204 0.90 -8.17 5.01
N TRP A 205 1.34 -8.25 6.28
CA TRP A 205 2.05 -9.41 6.78
C TRP A 205 1.18 -10.67 6.80
N ALA A 206 -0.12 -10.54 7.10
CA ALA A 206 -1.06 -11.66 7.01
C ALA A 206 -1.26 -12.15 5.57
N ILE A 207 -1.32 -11.23 4.59
CA ILE A 207 -1.36 -11.55 3.17
C ILE A 207 -0.08 -12.27 2.75
N GLU A 208 1.10 -11.74 3.08
CA GLU A 208 2.37 -12.37 2.73
C GLU A 208 2.49 -13.78 3.33
N ALA A 209 2.12 -13.95 4.60
CA ALA A 209 2.10 -15.27 5.23
C ALA A 209 1.25 -16.26 4.43
N ARG A 210 0.06 -15.82 3.98
CA ARG A 210 -0.83 -16.65 3.18
C ARG A 210 -0.29 -16.91 1.75
N VAL A 211 0.38 -15.94 1.14
CA VAL A 211 1.07 -16.12 -0.15
C VAL A 211 2.15 -17.19 -0.03
N VAL A 212 2.98 -17.13 1.02
CA VAL A 212 4.02 -18.12 1.28
C VAL A 212 3.44 -19.51 1.46
N GLU A 213 2.35 -19.66 2.23
CA GLU A 213 1.65 -20.95 2.37
C GLU A 213 1.21 -21.53 1.03
N LEU A 214 0.61 -20.70 0.17
CA LEU A 214 0.13 -21.11 -1.15
C LEU A 214 1.27 -21.54 -2.07
N LEU A 215 2.36 -20.76 -2.13
CA LEU A 215 3.53 -21.06 -2.95
C LEU A 215 4.23 -22.34 -2.49
N VAL A 216 4.41 -22.51 -1.17
CA VAL A 216 5.02 -23.73 -0.61
C VAL A 216 4.14 -24.95 -0.88
N ALA A 217 2.81 -24.83 -0.74
CA ALA A 217 1.88 -25.90 -1.08
C ALA A 217 1.92 -26.30 -2.57
N ALA A 218 2.27 -25.36 -3.46
CA ALA A 218 2.51 -25.59 -4.88
C ALA A 218 3.93 -26.11 -5.20
N GLY A 219 4.73 -26.44 -4.18
CA GLY A 219 6.11 -26.95 -4.34
C GLY A 219 7.13 -25.88 -4.72
N LYS A 220 6.78 -24.60 -4.59
CA LYS A 220 7.69 -23.46 -4.82
C LYS A 220 8.47 -23.13 -3.54
N LYS A 221 9.57 -22.40 -3.71
CA LYS A 221 10.41 -21.94 -2.60
C LYS A 221 10.60 -20.42 -2.71
N PRO A 222 9.72 -19.61 -2.11
CA PRO A 222 9.82 -18.16 -2.19
C PRO A 222 11.10 -17.62 -1.54
N SER A 223 11.62 -16.55 -2.10
CA SER A 223 12.84 -15.85 -1.72
C SER A 223 12.54 -14.86 -0.59
N ILE A 224 12.99 -15.19 0.62
CA ILE A 224 12.73 -14.42 1.85
C ILE A 224 14.01 -13.77 2.37
N TYR A 225 13.91 -12.50 2.79
CA TYR A 225 15.00 -11.79 3.46
C TYR A 225 15.33 -12.39 4.82
N LYS A 226 16.59 -12.79 5.01
CA LYS A 226 17.18 -13.09 6.30
C LYS A 226 17.70 -11.81 6.96
N SER A 227 17.55 -11.70 8.28
CA SER A 227 18.09 -10.56 9.05
C SER A 227 19.59 -10.44 8.83
N ASN A 228 20.07 -9.24 8.48
CA ASN A 228 21.49 -8.97 8.23
C ASN A 228 22.39 -9.25 9.45
N HIS A 229 21.80 -9.29 10.66
CA HIS A 229 22.52 -9.60 11.89
C HIS A 229 22.67 -11.11 12.15
N MET A 230 22.01 -11.96 11.35
CA MET A 230 22.10 -13.41 11.52
C MET A 230 23.31 -14.00 10.79
N PRO A 231 23.90 -15.08 11.32
CA PRO A 231 25.00 -15.78 10.64
C PRO A 231 24.65 -16.16 9.20
N GLY A 232 25.54 -15.86 8.26
CA GLY A 232 25.38 -16.19 6.84
C GLY A 232 24.33 -15.36 6.08
N ALA A 233 23.82 -14.25 6.65
CA ALA A 233 22.78 -13.44 6.01
C ALA A 233 23.20 -12.84 4.67
N GLY A 234 24.44 -12.36 4.54
CA GLY A 234 24.93 -11.79 3.28
C GLY A 234 24.89 -12.80 2.13
N THR A 235 25.37 -14.02 2.36
CA THR A 235 25.32 -15.11 1.37
C THR A 235 23.89 -15.51 1.07
N HIS A 236 23.08 -15.80 2.10
CA HIS A 236 21.67 -16.17 1.93
C HIS A 236 20.90 -15.12 1.13
N ASN A 237 20.98 -13.85 1.51
CA ASN A 237 20.21 -12.78 0.86
C ASN A 237 20.66 -12.57 -0.60
N SER A 238 21.96 -12.73 -0.89
CA SER A 238 22.46 -12.63 -2.26
C SER A 238 21.98 -13.79 -3.14
N GLU A 239 22.01 -15.02 -2.62
CA GLU A 239 21.53 -16.22 -3.32
C GLU A 239 20.01 -16.21 -3.51
N ALA A 240 19.27 -15.81 -2.47
CA ALA A 240 17.82 -15.64 -2.54
C ALA A 240 17.44 -14.55 -3.55
N TRP A 241 18.19 -13.45 -3.62
CA TRP A 241 17.95 -12.41 -4.63
C TRP A 241 18.19 -12.93 -6.04
N ALA A 242 19.29 -13.66 -6.28
CA ALA A 242 19.56 -14.28 -7.57
C ALA A 242 18.48 -15.31 -7.96
N THR A 243 17.92 -16.02 -6.98
CA THR A 243 16.80 -16.95 -7.19
C THR A 243 15.54 -16.19 -7.58
N TYR A 244 15.20 -15.12 -6.87
CA TYR A 244 14.08 -14.25 -7.22
C TYR A 244 14.22 -13.68 -8.65
N GLU A 245 15.39 -13.16 -9.03
CA GLU A 245 15.60 -12.59 -10.37
C GLU A 245 15.41 -13.64 -11.49
N LYS A 246 15.58 -14.92 -11.17
CA LYS A 246 15.40 -16.03 -12.12
C LYS A 246 13.98 -16.59 -12.13
N GLU A 247 13.35 -16.72 -10.96
CA GLU A 247 12.11 -17.49 -10.76
C GLU A 247 10.89 -16.61 -10.47
N GLY A 248 11.08 -15.38 -10.01
CA GLY A 248 10.01 -14.40 -9.73
C GLY A 248 9.38 -14.48 -8.32
N TYR A 249 9.74 -15.45 -7.49
CA TYR A 249 9.19 -15.63 -6.14
C TYR A 249 10.21 -15.86 -5.04
#